data_AF-A0A8J8E2I2-F1
#
_entry.id   AF-A0A8J8E2I2-F1
#
_cell.length_a   1.000
_cell.length_b   1.000
_cell.length_c   1.000
_cell.angle_alpha   90.00
_cell.angle_beta   90.00
_cell.angle_gamma   90.00
#
_symmetry.space_group_name_H-M   'P 1'
#
loop_
_entity.id
_entity.type
_entity.pdbx_description
1 polymer ?
#
loop_
_entity_poly.entity_id
_entity_poly.type
_entity_poly.pdbx_seq_one_letter_code
_entity_poly.pdbx_strand_id
1 'polypeptide(L)'
;MEAKIVEEMRPFFDPRAVAIIGATNKKGKVGNVIFENFKMNKERGIFKGNIYPVNPKLDEIDGYKVYKSVEELPDDTDLAVISIPAPFVPDTMRQIAKKGIKAVIIITGGFGELGEEGKKLEREILEIARENGIRIIGPNCVGVYVPDTGVDTVFLPENKMDRPKSGPIAFVSQSGAFAAAMLDWAAMADIGIGKMVSYGNKLDVDDADLMDYFIHDDSINVVTFYIEGVKDGRKFMEAARRITKVKPVIALKSGRTEYGAKAASSHTGSLAGADTIYDAVFKQTGVIRAEDFEHMFDLAKAFAALKDKLPKGNRIGIITDGGGAGVMASDAVAKFGLKMAELSEETLKFLKENFPPHAVAGNPTDVVGDTDAERYRIAIEGFVNDPNVDAILVIVLFQVPLLEEEKIIDILAEYQKKSDKPIVAVAMGGKKTDYYARILEEKGVPVYPTPERGVRALAGLVKYAEYLRRGD
;
A
#
# COMPACT_ATOMS: atom_id res chain seq x y z
N MET A 1 20.75 -11.15 -11.75
CA MET A 1 19.73 -10.13 -12.06
C MET A 1 19.11 -9.61 -10.76
N GLU A 2 18.71 -10.50 -9.86
CA GLU A 2 18.12 -10.18 -8.53
C GLU A 2 18.96 -9.25 -7.65
N ALA A 3 20.24 -9.55 -7.44
CA ALA A 3 21.12 -8.66 -6.64
C ALA A 3 21.27 -7.25 -7.25
N LYS A 4 21.19 -7.15 -8.58
CA LYS A 4 21.38 -5.91 -9.32
C LYS A 4 20.21 -4.94 -9.13
N ILE A 5 18.95 -5.41 -9.21
CA ILE A 5 17.79 -4.51 -9.03
C ILE A 5 17.74 -3.96 -7.61
N VAL A 6 18.08 -4.77 -6.60
CA VAL A 6 18.13 -4.32 -5.20
C VAL A 6 19.21 -3.26 -5.00
N GLU A 7 20.42 -3.48 -5.53
CA GLU A 7 21.53 -2.53 -5.44
C GLU A 7 21.22 -1.20 -6.15
N GLU A 8 20.67 -1.26 -7.37
CA GLU A 8 20.32 -0.08 -8.15
C GLU A 8 19.18 0.74 -7.52
N MET A 9 18.24 0.09 -6.84
CA MET A 9 17.06 0.74 -6.27
C MET A 9 17.27 1.20 -4.83
N ARG A 10 18.23 0.61 -4.10
CA ARG A 10 18.51 0.94 -2.69
C ARG A 10 18.64 2.44 -2.41
N PRO A 11 19.34 3.26 -3.21
CA PRO A 11 19.49 4.68 -2.91
C PRO A 11 18.18 5.47 -2.96
N PHE A 12 17.12 4.98 -3.62
CA PHE A 12 15.80 5.63 -3.56
C PHE A 12 15.14 5.50 -2.19
N PHE A 13 15.49 4.46 -1.42
CA PHE A 13 14.80 4.10 -0.19
C PHE A 13 15.68 4.23 1.06
N ASP A 14 17.01 4.11 0.93
CA ASP A 14 17.99 4.18 2.02
C ASP A 14 19.33 4.77 1.51
N PRO A 15 19.36 6.06 1.09
CA PRO A 15 20.56 6.71 0.58
C PRO A 15 21.55 7.05 1.70
N ARG A 16 22.85 6.94 1.41
CA ARG A 16 23.92 7.44 2.30
C ARG A 16 23.99 8.96 2.27
N ALA A 17 23.70 9.56 1.12
CA ALA A 17 23.66 11.02 0.99
C ALA A 17 22.74 11.47 -0.16
N VAL A 18 21.92 12.48 0.14
CA VAL A 18 20.96 13.05 -0.81
C VAL A 18 21.36 14.46 -1.24
N ALA A 19 21.48 14.68 -2.54
CA ALA A 19 21.60 16.00 -3.14
C ALA A 19 20.22 16.55 -3.53
N ILE A 20 19.86 17.72 -3.03
CA ILE A 20 18.57 18.38 -3.30
C ILE A 20 18.81 19.51 -4.29
N ILE A 21 18.63 19.22 -5.57
CA ILE A 21 18.92 20.13 -6.68
C ILE A 21 17.71 21.04 -6.92
N GLY A 22 17.91 22.33 -6.62
CA GLY A 22 16.81 23.31 -6.55
C GLY A 22 16.38 23.63 -5.12
N ALA A 23 17.15 23.20 -4.10
CA ALA A 23 16.97 23.61 -2.71
C ALA A 23 16.94 25.14 -2.58
N THR A 24 16.10 25.68 -1.70
CA THR A 24 15.99 27.13 -1.50
C THR A 24 15.44 27.45 -0.12
N ASN A 25 15.78 28.63 0.41
CA ASN A 25 15.20 29.19 1.64
C ASN A 25 13.85 29.91 1.41
N LYS A 26 13.35 29.94 0.16
CA LYS A 26 12.05 30.52 -0.17
C LYS A 26 10.92 29.58 0.25
N LYS A 27 10.27 29.92 1.36
CA LYS A 27 9.16 29.15 1.94
C LYS A 27 8.09 28.79 0.91
N GLY A 28 7.70 27.51 0.91
CA GLY A 28 6.62 26.98 0.06
C GLY A 28 7.02 26.62 -1.37
N LYS A 29 8.27 26.86 -1.78
CA LYS A 29 8.80 26.29 -3.04
C LYS A 29 9.04 24.79 -2.87
N VAL A 30 8.85 24.01 -3.94
CA VAL A 30 9.05 22.54 -3.95
C VAL A 30 10.40 22.15 -3.33
N GLY A 31 11.51 22.71 -3.83
CA GLY A 31 12.84 22.40 -3.29
C GLY A 31 13.08 22.90 -1.86
N ASN A 32 12.31 23.87 -1.36
CA ASN A 32 12.34 24.23 0.05
C ASN A 32 11.66 23.15 0.90
N VAL A 33 10.46 22.70 0.51
CA VAL A 33 9.71 21.68 1.26
C VAL A 33 10.47 20.36 1.32
N ILE A 34 11.04 19.90 0.21
CA ILE A 34 11.84 18.67 0.19
C ILE A 34 13.05 18.79 1.14
N PHE A 35 13.75 19.93 1.10
CA PHE A 35 14.86 20.18 2.02
C PHE A 35 14.42 20.15 3.49
N GLU A 36 13.32 20.84 3.84
CA GLU A 36 12.80 20.83 5.20
C GLU A 36 12.39 19.43 5.66
N ASN A 37 11.75 18.61 4.82
CA ASN A 37 11.36 17.25 5.20
C ASN A 37 12.57 16.39 5.58
N PHE A 38 13.63 16.39 4.75
CA PHE A 38 14.87 15.66 5.07
C PHE A 38 15.55 16.22 6.32
N LYS A 39 15.60 17.55 6.47
CA LYS A 39 16.18 18.21 7.64
C LYS A 39 15.42 17.83 8.92
N MET A 40 14.10 17.91 8.91
CA MET A 40 13.24 17.51 10.04
C MET A 40 13.44 16.04 10.40
N ASN A 41 13.49 15.15 9.41
CA ASN A 41 13.75 13.73 9.65
C ASN A 41 15.16 13.47 10.19
N LYS A 42 16.16 14.29 9.80
CA LYS A 42 17.52 14.23 10.36
C LYS A 42 17.55 14.73 11.81
N GLU A 43 16.85 15.81 12.12
CA GLU A 43 16.73 16.36 13.49
C GLU A 43 16.01 15.38 14.44
N ARG A 44 14.99 14.67 13.95
CA ARG A 44 14.33 13.57 14.66
C ARG A 44 15.20 12.33 14.82
N GLY A 45 16.38 12.30 14.17
CA GLY A 45 17.28 11.17 14.17
C GLY A 45 16.76 9.98 13.37
N ILE A 46 15.84 10.17 12.43
CA ILE A 46 15.33 9.11 11.55
C ILE A 46 16.22 9.02 10.31
N PHE A 47 16.42 10.14 9.59
CA PHE A 47 17.33 10.18 8.45
C PHE A 47 18.78 10.23 8.90
N LYS A 48 19.56 9.20 8.56
CA LYS A 48 20.97 9.06 8.96
C LYS A 48 21.96 9.58 7.92
N GLY A 49 21.53 9.72 6.66
CA GLY A 49 22.39 10.14 5.57
C GLY A 49 22.77 11.63 5.62
N ASN A 50 23.67 12.02 4.72
CA ASN A 50 24.04 13.42 4.52
C ASN A 50 23.01 14.16 3.63
N ILE A 51 22.84 15.45 3.86
CA ILE A 51 21.92 16.32 3.10
C ILE A 51 22.76 17.40 2.43
N TYR A 52 22.73 17.44 1.10
CA TYR A 52 23.48 18.39 0.29
C TYR A 52 22.54 19.27 -0.53
N PRO A 53 22.15 20.46 -0.02
CA PRO A 53 21.37 21.40 -0.80
C PRO A 53 22.22 21.96 -1.96
N VAL A 54 21.65 22.01 -3.16
CA VAL A 54 22.33 22.56 -4.35
C VAL A 54 21.53 23.74 -4.90
N ASN A 55 22.17 24.92 -4.91
CA ASN A 55 21.63 26.15 -5.47
C ASN A 55 22.76 27.10 -5.89
N PRO A 56 22.79 27.59 -7.15
CA PRO A 56 23.87 28.44 -7.64
C PRO A 56 23.94 29.83 -6.95
N LYS A 57 22.88 30.26 -6.26
CA LYS A 57 22.76 31.62 -5.71
C LYS A 57 22.91 31.71 -4.20
N LEU A 58 22.79 30.60 -3.48
CA LEU A 58 22.82 30.58 -2.01
C LEU A 58 24.13 29.96 -1.53
N ASP A 59 24.67 30.45 -0.42
CA ASP A 59 25.84 29.87 0.24
C ASP A 59 25.46 28.96 1.42
N GLU A 60 24.31 29.24 2.05
CA GLU A 60 23.81 28.52 3.22
C GLU A 60 22.27 28.47 3.25
N ILE A 61 21.70 27.39 3.78
CA ILE A 61 20.29 27.27 4.19
C ILE A 61 20.25 26.61 5.57
N ASP A 62 19.74 27.31 6.59
CA ASP A 62 19.57 26.80 7.96
C ASP A 62 20.82 26.11 8.54
N GLY A 63 22.00 26.71 8.34
CA GLY A 63 23.28 26.16 8.79
C GLY A 63 23.87 25.06 7.89
N TYR A 64 23.16 24.63 6.84
CA TYR A 64 23.70 23.70 5.84
C TYR A 64 24.45 24.47 4.75
N LYS A 65 25.69 24.06 4.49
CA LYS A 65 26.45 24.51 3.31
C LYS A 65 25.69 24.17 2.04
N VAL A 66 25.52 25.16 1.16
CA VAL A 66 24.91 24.99 -0.16
C VAL A 66 26.00 24.87 -1.22
N TYR A 67 25.89 23.84 -2.04
CA TYR A 67 26.78 23.61 -3.18
C TYR A 67 26.27 24.38 -4.40
N LYS A 68 27.18 24.95 -5.20
CA LYS A 68 26.79 25.79 -6.35
C LYS A 68 26.39 24.95 -7.56
N SER A 69 26.91 23.74 -7.67
CA SER A 69 26.62 22.81 -8.74
C SER A 69 26.79 21.35 -8.30
N VAL A 70 26.40 20.43 -9.17
CA VAL A 70 26.49 18.98 -8.89
C VAL A 70 27.95 18.51 -8.83
N GLU A 71 28.85 19.16 -9.56
CA GLU A 71 30.28 18.80 -9.58
C GLU A 71 30.98 19.05 -8.24
N GLU A 72 30.50 20.00 -7.44
CA GLU A 72 31.06 20.32 -6.13
C GLU A 72 30.60 19.37 -5.01
N LEU A 73 29.64 18.50 -5.30
CA LEU A 73 29.08 17.59 -4.30
C LEU A 73 30.15 16.63 -3.75
N PRO A 74 29.98 16.14 -2.52
CA PRO A 74 30.81 15.06 -1.99
C PRO A 74 30.63 13.73 -2.74
N ASP A 75 31.67 12.89 -2.76
CA ASP A 75 31.70 11.61 -3.51
C ASP A 75 30.79 10.51 -2.91
N ASP A 76 30.32 10.68 -1.68
CA ASP A 76 29.36 9.77 -1.02
C ASP A 76 27.91 10.01 -1.48
N THR A 77 27.64 11.05 -2.28
CA THR A 77 26.32 11.33 -2.84
C THR A 77 25.84 10.17 -3.72
N ASP A 78 24.76 9.51 -3.32
CA ASP A 78 24.19 8.36 -4.05
C ASP A 78 22.74 8.55 -4.50
N LEU A 79 22.05 9.59 -4.02
CA LEU A 79 20.74 10.01 -4.51
C LEU A 79 20.75 11.49 -4.91
N ALA A 80 20.20 11.81 -6.08
CA ALA A 80 19.90 13.18 -6.49
C ALA A 80 18.39 13.41 -6.66
N VAL A 81 17.85 14.43 -6.02
CA VAL A 81 16.44 14.85 -6.15
C VAL A 81 16.38 16.18 -6.91
N ILE A 82 15.77 16.18 -8.08
CA ILE A 82 15.72 17.32 -8.99
C ILE A 82 14.35 18.01 -8.89
N SER A 83 14.35 19.30 -8.52
CA SER A 83 13.16 20.16 -8.47
C SER A 83 13.38 21.53 -9.14
N ILE A 84 14.11 21.56 -10.26
CA ILE A 84 14.38 22.76 -11.08
C ILE A 84 13.53 22.75 -12.36
N PRO A 85 13.38 23.87 -13.10
CA PRO A 85 12.58 23.90 -14.33
C PRO A 85 13.05 22.88 -15.39
N ALA A 86 12.09 22.26 -16.10
CA ALA A 86 12.33 21.15 -17.04
C ALA A 86 13.44 21.40 -18.08
N PRO A 87 13.59 22.59 -18.70
CA PRO A 87 14.65 22.83 -19.68
C PRO A 87 16.08 22.69 -19.14
N PHE A 88 16.29 22.81 -17.83
CA PHE A 88 17.61 22.69 -17.20
C PHE A 88 17.94 21.27 -16.73
N VAL A 89 16.97 20.35 -16.79
CA VAL A 89 17.13 18.99 -16.30
C VAL A 89 18.13 18.17 -17.13
N PRO A 90 18.14 18.21 -18.48
CA PRO A 90 19.14 17.46 -19.25
C PRO A 90 20.59 17.84 -18.92
N ASP A 91 20.89 19.14 -18.83
CA ASP A 91 22.23 19.59 -18.45
C ASP A 91 22.61 19.13 -17.04
N THR A 92 21.67 19.20 -16.10
CA THR A 92 21.86 18.70 -14.73
C THR A 92 22.13 17.19 -14.73
N MET A 93 21.43 16.42 -15.57
CA MET A 93 21.66 14.98 -15.74
C MET A 93 23.07 14.67 -16.26
N ARG A 94 23.63 15.50 -17.17
CA ARG A 94 25.02 15.35 -17.61
C ARG A 94 26.02 15.58 -16.47
N GLN A 95 25.75 16.55 -15.59
CA GLN A 95 26.58 16.79 -14.41
C GLN A 95 26.51 15.63 -13.41
N ILE A 96 25.30 15.11 -13.16
CA ILE A 96 25.06 13.92 -12.33
C ILE A 96 25.81 12.70 -12.88
N ALA A 97 25.72 12.47 -14.19
CA ALA A 97 26.45 11.40 -14.87
C ALA A 97 27.96 11.52 -14.66
N LYS A 98 28.52 12.71 -14.85
CA LYS A 98 29.95 12.99 -14.61
C LYS A 98 30.35 12.80 -13.16
N LYS A 99 29.47 13.13 -12.20
CA LYS A 99 29.70 12.94 -10.76
C LYS A 99 29.58 11.47 -10.34
N GLY A 100 28.97 10.62 -11.17
CA GLY A 100 28.85 9.18 -10.93
C GLY A 100 27.65 8.78 -10.09
N ILE A 101 26.71 9.69 -9.82
CA ILE A 101 25.47 9.41 -9.07
C ILE A 101 24.57 8.51 -9.94
N LYS A 102 24.05 7.42 -9.36
CA LYS A 102 23.31 6.37 -10.10
C LYS A 102 21.81 6.36 -9.86
N ALA A 103 21.29 7.08 -8.87
CA ALA A 103 19.85 7.17 -8.61
C ALA A 103 19.38 8.62 -8.64
N VAL A 104 18.34 8.89 -9.43
CA VAL A 104 17.77 10.23 -9.60
C VAL A 104 16.25 10.21 -9.46
N ILE A 105 15.71 11.09 -8.62
CA ILE A 105 14.27 11.37 -8.55
C ILE A 105 14.03 12.71 -9.22
N ILE A 106 13.25 12.72 -10.31
CA ILE A 106 12.89 13.95 -11.01
C ILE A 106 11.47 14.33 -10.62
N ILE A 107 11.35 15.31 -9.72
CA ILE A 107 10.06 15.82 -9.23
C ILE A 107 9.39 16.69 -10.30
N THR A 108 10.21 17.44 -11.03
CA THR A 108 9.81 18.40 -12.05
C THR A 108 8.83 17.81 -13.08
N GLY A 109 7.71 18.52 -13.31
CA GLY A 109 6.86 18.35 -14.50
C GLY A 109 7.25 19.34 -15.62
N GLY A 110 6.59 19.24 -16.76
CA GLY A 110 6.88 19.97 -17.99
C GLY A 110 7.45 19.10 -19.12
N PHE A 111 7.17 17.80 -19.09
CA PHE A 111 7.77 16.78 -19.97
C PHE A 111 6.74 16.17 -20.92
N GLY A 112 6.78 14.84 -21.14
CA GLY A 112 5.98 14.17 -22.16
C GLY A 112 4.47 14.37 -22.00
N GLU A 113 4.00 14.70 -20.80
CA GLU A 113 2.61 15.04 -20.51
C GLU A 113 2.15 16.35 -21.14
N LEU A 114 3.07 17.25 -21.53
CA LEU A 114 2.76 18.50 -22.22
C LEU A 114 2.93 18.44 -23.75
N GLY A 115 3.40 17.31 -24.31
CA GLY A 115 3.51 17.10 -25.76
C GLY A 115 4.94 16.87 -26.26
N GLU A 116 5.15 17.05 -27.58
CA GLU A 116 6.36 16.59 -28.27
C GLU A 116 7.67 17.26 -27.82
N GLU A 117 7.65 18.55 -27.46
CA GLU A 117 8.85 19.21 -26.94
C GLU A 117 9.29 18.61 -25.59
N GLY A 118 8.33 18.31 -24.71
CA GLY A 118 8.62 17.63 -23.47
C GLY A 118 9.10 16.19 -23.67
N LYS A 119 8.57 15.47 -24.67
CA LYS A 119 9.09 14.15 -25.07
C LYS A 119 10.52 14.20 -25.61
N LYS A 120 10.95 15.30 -26.25
CA LYS A 120 12.35 15.48 -26.65
C LYS A 120 13.26 15.56 -25.42
N LEU A 121 12.86 16.32 -24.40
CA LEU A 121 13.61 16.39 -23.14
C LEU A 121 13.67 15.02 -22.45
N GLU A 122 12.56 14.27 -22.43
CA GLU A 122 12.54 12.90 -21.88
C GLU A 122 13.50 11.96 -22.61
N ARG A 123 13.56 12.01 -23.95
CA ARG A 123 14.50 11.20 -24.75
C ARG A 123 15.95 11.51 -24.38
N GLU A 124 16.31 12.79 -24.32
CA GLU A 124 17.66 13.23 -23.97
C GLU A 124 18.06 12.79 -22.56
N ILE A 125 17.15 12.94 -21.58
CA ILE A 125 17.35 12.49 -20.20
C ILE A 125 17.56 10.97 -20.14
N LEU A 126 16.73 10.20 -20.86
CA LEU A 126 16.79 8.74 -20.88
C LEU A 126 18.07 8.23 -21.56
N GLU A 127 18.53 8.89 -22.63
CA GLU A 127 19.80 8.57 -23.29
C GLU A 127 20.98 8.76 -22.32
N ILE A 128 21.07 9.92 -21.67
CA ILE A 128 22.11 10.20 -20.66
C ILE A 128 22.09 9.15 -19.55
N ALA A 129 20.90 8.80 -19.07
CA ALA A 129 20.74 7.84 -17.99
C ALA A 129 21.22 6.44 -18.39
N ARG A 130 20.81 5.96 -19.57
CA ARG A 130 21.19 4.63 -20.08
C ARG A 130 22.69 4.51 -20.33
N GLU A 131 23.30 5.51 -20.94
CA GLU A 131 24.75 5.52 -21.21
C GLU A 131 25.59 5.47 -19.93
N ASN A 132 25.04 5.97 -18.83
CA ASN A 132 25.76 6.10 -17.56
C ASN A 132 25.25 5.16 -16.46
N GLY A 133 24.31 4.26 -16.76
CA GLY A 133 23.73 3.33 -15.79
C GLY A 133 22.99 4.04 -14.64
N ILE A 134 22.32 5.15 -14.93
CA ILE A 134 21.52 5.90 -13.96
C ILE A 134 20.08 5.40 -14.01
N ARG A 135 19.47 5.17 -12.84
CA ARG A 135 18.05 4.87 -12.69
C ARG A 135 17.27 6.13 -12.35
N ILE A 136 16.05 6.24 -12.90
CA ILE A 136 15.19 7.43 -12.71
C ILE A 136 13.80 7.05 -12.20
N ILE A 137 13.39 7.63 -11.07
CA ILE A 137 11.98 7.74 -10.68
C ILE A 137 11.42 9.08 -11.18
N GLY A 138 10.28 9.03 -11.86
CA GLY A 138 9.65 10.19 -12.50
C GLY A 138 9.88 10.23 -14.03
N PRO A 139 9.92 11.42 -14.66
CA PRO A 139 9.69 12.74 -14.07
C PRO A 139 8.23 12.96 -13.66
N ASN A 140 7.88 14.19 -13.28
CA ASN A 140 6.51 14.60 -12.95
C ASN A 140 5.87 13.72 -11.86
N CYS A 141 6.51 13.68 -10.70
CA CYS A 141 6.13 12.80 -9.60
C CYS A 141 6.25 13.51 -8.24
N VAL A 142 5.68 12.92 -7.18
CA VAL A 142 5.97 13.36 -5.79
C VAL A 142 7.17 12.62 -5.18
N GLY A 143 7.72 11.65 -5.90
CA GLY A 143 8.88 10.85 -5.51
C GLY A 143 8.56 9.82 -4.43
N VAL A 144 9.42 9.71 -3.41
CA VAL A 144 9.46 8.59 -2.47
C VAL A 144 9.26 9.06 -1.03
N TYR A 145 8.53 8.25 -0.26
CA TYR A 145 8.43 8.38 1.20
C TYR A 145 8.69 7.02 1.86
N VAL A 146 9.63 7.00 2.82
CA VAL A 146 10.01 5.82 3.61
C VAL A 146 10.17 6.25 5.07
N PRO A 147 9.21 5.93 5.96
CA PRO A 147 9.27 6.36 7.36
C PRO A 147 10.49 5.84 8.10
N ASP A 148 10.90 4.59 7.85
CA ASP A 148 11.98 3.95 8.61
C ASP A 148 13.36 4.54 8.34
N THR A 149 13.60 5.03 7.13
CA THR A 149 14.88 5.65 6.74
C THR A 149 14.82 7.17 6.75
N GLY A 150 13.62 7.76 6.90
CA GLY A 150 13.42 9.20 6.89
C GLY A 150 13.52 9.85 5.50
N VAL A 151 13.52 9.04 4.43
CA VAL A 151 13.42 9.56 3.06
C VAL A 151 12.03 10.14 2.85
N ASP A 152 11.95 11.43 2.55
CA ASP A 152 10.70 12.12 2.24
C ASP A 152 10.94 13.19 1.17
N THR A 153 10.60 12.86 -0.09
CA THR A 153 10.61 13.83 -1.20
C THR A 153 9.24 14.43 -1.48
N VAL A 154 8.24 14.14 -0.65
CA VAL A 154 6.87 14.61 -0.85
C VAL A 154 6.84 16.10 -0.57
N PHE A 155 6.76 16.90 -1.64
CA PHE A 155 6.84 18.37 -1.57
C PHE A 155 5.58 19.06 -1.01
N LEU A 156 4.82 18.36 -0.17
CA LEU A 156 3.73 18.88 0.63
C LEU A 156 4.16 18.86 2.11
N PRO A 157 4.17 20.01 2.80
CA PRO A 157 4.71 20.10 4.15
C PRO A 157 3.82 19.36 5.16
N GLU A 158 4.41 18.84 6.24
CA GLU A 158 3.68 18.08 7.27
C GLU A 158 2.52 18.87 7.92
N ASN A 159 2.61 20.20 7.98
CA ASN A 159 1.51 21.03 8.50
C ASN A 159 0.28 21.10 7.57
N LYS A 160 0.34 20.49 6.39
CA LYS A 160 -0.76 20.39 5.42
C LYS A 160 -1.23 18.97 5.20
N MET A 161 -0.47 17.98 5.66
CA MET A 161 -0.65 16.60 5.32
C MET A 161 0.10 15.73 6.33
N ASP A 162 -0.62 14.87 7.03
CA ASP A 162 0.00 13.92 7.95
C ASP A 162 0.75 12.84 7.18
N ARG A 163 1.70 12.20 7.86
CA ARG A 163 2.46 11.06 7.33
C ARG A 163 2.05 9.80 8.08
N PRO A 164 1.76 8.69 7.39
CA PRO A 164 1.45 7.43 8.05
C PRO A 164 2.69 6.89 8.74
N LYS A 165 2.48 6.10 9.79
CA LYS A 165 3.56 5.36 10.45
C LYS A 165 4.14 4.31 9.50
N SER A 166 5.30 3.77 9.86
CA SER A 166 5.83 2.60 9.17
C SER A 166 4.87 1.40 9.30
N GLY A 167 4.82 0.61 8.24
CA GLY A 167 4.01 -0.61 8.18
C GLY A 167 4.38 -1.46 6.97
N PRO A 168 3.77 -2.63 6.81
CA PRO A 168 4.20 -3.61 5.83
C PRO A 168 3.59 -3.41 4.42
N ILE A 169 2.99 -2.26 4.16
CA ILE A 169 2.32 -1.95 2.89
C ILE A 169 3.23 -1.07 2.05
N ALA A 170 3.48 -1.47 0.80
CA ALA A 170 4.02 -0.59 -0.22
C ALA A 170 2.86 0.05 -1.02
N PHE A 171 2.89 1.37 -1.17
CA PHE A 171 1.90 2.12 -1.95
C PHE A 171 2.56 2.80 -3.14
N VAL A 172 2.26 2.28 -4.33
CA VAL A 172 2.84 2.73 -5.59
C VAL A 172 1.75 3.45 -6.40
N SER A 173 2.04 4.65 -6.90
CA SER A 173 1.04 5.43 -7.63
C SER A 173 1.62 6.20 -8.81
N GLN A 174 1.03 5.98 -9.99
CA GLN A 174 1.38 6.76 -11.18
C GLN A 174 0.95 8.23 -11.05
N SER A 175 -0.12 8.50 -10.29
CA SER A 175 -0.63 9.86 -10.05
C SER A 175 -0.04 10.43 -8.75
N GLY A 176 0.69 11.54 -8.86
CA GLY A 176 1.32 12.20 -7.71
C GLY A 176 0.33 12.84 -6.74
N ALA A 177 -0.67 13.57 -7.26
CA ALA A 177 -1.69 14.20 -6.42
C ALA A 177 -2.53 13.15 -5.67
N PHE A 178 -2.87 12.05 -6.35
CA PHE A 178 -3.55 10.92 -5.71
C PHE A 178 -2.66 10.25 -4.66
N ALA A 179 -1.36 10.06 -4.95
CA ALA A 179 -0.41 9.48 -4.00
C ALA A 179 -0.36 10.27 -2.68
N ALA A 180 -0.23 11.60 -2.79
CA ALA A 180 -0.23 12.48 -1.63
C ALA A 180 -1.52 12.40 -0.81
N ALA A 181 -2.68 12.53 -1.46
CA ALA A 181 -3.96 12.47 -0.77
C ALA A 181 -4.22 11.11 -0.10
N MET A 182 -3.76 10.02 -0.72
CA MET A 182 -3.90 8.68 -0.14
C MET A 182 -2.92 8.44 1.00
N LEU A 183 -1.73 9.04 0.97
CA LEU A 183 -0.78 8.97 2.08
C LEU A 183 -1.33 9.71 3.32
N ASP A 184 -1.95 10.88 3.12
CA ASP A 184 -2.68 11.61 4.18
C ASP A 184 -3.85 10.80 4.75
N TRP A 185 -4.66 10.23 3.86
CA TRP A 185 -5.80 9.40 4.25
C TRP A 185 -5.36 8.14 5.00
N ALA A 186 -4.28 7.49 4.59
CA ALA A 186 -3.70 6.35 5.29
C ALA A 186 -3.24 6.72 6.70
N ALA A 187 -2.67 7.92 6.90
CA ALA A 187 -2.32 8.42 8.23
C ALA A 187 -3.56 8.59 9.13
N MET A 188 -4.62 9.18 8.59
CA MET A 188 -5.90 9.34 9.30
C MET A 188 -6.54 8.00 9.67
N ALA A 189 -6.45 7.02 8.77
CA ALA A 189 -6.98 5.67 8.95
C ALA A 189 -6.05 4.75 9.76
N ASP A 190 -4.91 5.24 10.27
CA ASP A 190 -3.87 4.50 10.99
C ASP A 190 -3.33 3.27 10.21
N ILE A 191 -3.30 3.38 8.89
CA ILE A 191 -2.74 2.36 7.99
C ILE A 191 -1.25 2.65 7.81
N GLY A 192 -0.41 1.76 8.32
CA GLY A 192 1.05 1.87 8.19
C GLY A 192 1.54 1.63 6.76
N ILE A 193 2.35 2.55 6.24
CA ILE A 193 2.96 2.50 4.91
C ILE A 193 4.48 2.41 5.06
N GLY A 194 5.08 1.34 4.57
CA GLY A 194 6.53 1.12 4.66
C GLY A 194 7.29 1.85 3.56
N LYS A 195 6.72 1.89 2.36
CA LYS A 195 7.29 2.60 1.20
C LYS A 195 6.17 3.17 0.34
N MET A 196 6.21 4.46 0.06
CA MET A 196 5.38 5.09 -0.97
C MET A 196 6.24 5.50 -2.15
N VAL A 197 5.81 5.16 -3.37
CA VAL A 197 6.51 5.53 -4.61
C VAL A 197 5.53 6.17 -5.58
N SER A 198 5.70 7.47 -5.81
CA SER A 198 5.15 8.15 -6.97
C SER A 198 6.19 8.20 -8.07
N TYR A 199 5.88 7.57 -9.20
CA TYR A 199 6.81 7.35 -10.31
C TYR A 199 6.40 8.09 -11.59
N GLY A 200 5.26 8.80 -11.56
CA GLY A 200 4.87 9.82 -12.55
C GLY A 200 4.87 9.30 -13.99
N ASN A 201 5.61 9.99 -14.87
CA ASN A 201 5.70 9.67 -16.29
C ASN A 201 6.45 8.36 -16.57
N LYS A 202 7.06 7.74 -15.56
CA LYS A 202 7.76 6.44 -15.64
C LYS A 202 8.70 6.37 -16.83
N LEU A 203 9.65 7.30 -16.85
CA LEU A 203 10.62 7.44 -17.94
C LEU A 203 11.59 6.26 -17.98
N ASP A 204 12.01 5.78 -16.80
CA ASP A 204 12.90 4.65 -16.62
C ASP A 204 12.31 3.61 -15.66
N VAL A 205 12.30 3.87 -14.35
CA VAL A 205 11.71 2.97 -13.35
C VAL A 205 10.20 2.90 -13.57
N ASP A 206 9.69 1.70 -13.79
CA ASP A 206 8.27 1.43 -13.99
C ASP A 206 7.67 0.44 -12.97
N ASP A 207 6.40 0.12 -13.16
CA ASP A 207 5.64 -0.81 -12.32
C ASP A 207 6.36 -2.17 -12.16
N ALA A 208 6.99 -2.66 -13.22
CA ALA A 208 7.64 -3.97 -13.22
C ALA A 208 8.97 -3.95 -12.45
N ASP A 209 9.76 -2.88 -12.57
CA ASP A 209 10.99 -2.71 -11.78
C ASP A 209 10.68 -2.64 -10.27
N LEU A 210 9.60 -1.93 -9.91
CA LEU A 210 9.15 -1.84 -8.53
C LEU A 210 8.65 -3.18 -8.01
N MET A 211 7.90 -3.94 -8.80
CA MET A 211 7.52 -5.32 -8.44
C MET A 211 8.75 -6.19 -8.20
N ASP A 212 9.73 -6.17 -9.12
CA ASP A 212 10.95 -6.97 -8.97
C ASP A 212 11.76 -6.55 -7.73
N TYR A 213 11.82 -5.26 -7.39
CA TYR A 213 12.42 -4.78 -6.15
C TYR A 213 11.67 -5.32 -4.91
N PHE A 214 10.34 -5.19 -4.87
CA PHE A 214 9.55 -5.55 -3.69
C PHE A 214 9.52 -7.05 -3.41
N ILE A 215 9.86 -7.92 -4.36
CA ILE A 215 10.06 -9.35 -4.10
C ILE A 215 11.08 -9.54 -2.97
N HIS A 216 12.15 -8.74 -2.96
CA HIS A 216 13.30 -8.90 -2.07
C HIS A 216 13.24 -8.04 -0.79
N ASP A 217 12.16 -7.30 -0.61
CA ASP A 217 12.01 -6.34 0.49
C ASP A 217 11.18 -6.92 1.64
N ASP A 218 11.82 -7.59 2.59
CA ASP A 218 11.16 -8.30 3.69
C ASP A 218 10.36 -7.38 4.63
N SER A 219 10.56 -6.05 4.56
CA SER A 219 9.74 -5.09 5.32
C SER A 219 8.33 -4.93 4.72
N ILE A 220 8.09 -5.43 3.51
CA ILE A 220 6.84 -5.28 2.77
C ILE A 220 6.18 -6.64 2.59
N ASN A 221 4.93 -6.76 3.07
CA ASN A 221 4.08 -7.94 2.92
C ASN A 221 3.15 -7.83 1.71
N VAL A 222 2.73 -6.61 1.34
CA VAL A 222 1.75 -6.38 0.27
C VAL A 222 2.10 -5.13 -0.51
N VAL A 223 1.91 -5.18 -1.84
CA VAL A 223 2.15 -4.05 -2.73
C VAL A 223 0.85 -3.60 -3.36
N THR A 224 0.56 -2.31 -3.29
CA THR A 224 -0.61 -1.69 -3.92
C THR A 224 -0.16 -0.78 -5.06
N PHE A 225 -0.89 -0.80 -6.17
CA PHE A 225 -0.63 0.02 -7.35
C PHE A 225 -1.87 0.81 -7.76
N TYR A 226 -1.74 2.13 -7.90
CA TYR A 226 -2.66 2.94 -8.69
C TYR A 226 -2.09 3.10 -10.12
N ILE A 227 -2.78 2.48 -11.09
CA ILE A 227 -2.31 2.34 -12.47
C ILE A 227 -3.21 3.15 -13.41
N GLU A 228 -2.63 4.07 -14.18
CA GLU A 228 -3.35 4.77 -15.26
C GLU A 228 -3.12 4.05 -16.60
N GLY A 229 -1.91 3.56 -16.83
CA GLY A 229 -1.57 2.67 -17.94
C GLY A 229 -0.27 1.93 -17.70
N VAL A 230 0.13 1.05 -18.62
CA VAL A 230 1.37 0.27 -18.62
C VAL A 230 2.01 0.43 -20.00
N LYS A 231 3.32 0.73 -20.05
CA LYS A 231 4.06 0.93 -21.31
C LYS A 231 4.47 -0.41 -21.92
N ASP A 232 5.17 -1.23 -21.15
CA ASP A 232 5.59 -2.58 -21.54
C ASP A 232 4.71 -3.63 -20.84
N GLY A 233 3.67 -4.08 -21.54
CA GLY A 233 2.75 -5.07 -21.01
C GLY A 233 3.39 -6.44 -20.75
N ARG A 234 4.41 -6.84 -21.52
CA ARG A 234 5.07 -8.14 -21.33
C ARG A 234 5.95 -8.11 -20.08
N LYS A 235 6.78 -7.08 -19.95
CA LYS A 235 7.59 -6.85 -18.75
C LYS A 235 6.72 -6.81 -17.49
N PHE A 236 5.60 -6.10 -17.53
CA PHE A 236 4.62 -6.06 -16.44
C PHE A 236 4.06 -7.44 -16.11
N MET A 237 3.61 -8.21 -17.10
CA MET A 237 3.04 -9.54 -16.86
C MET A 237 4.06 -10.51 -16.24
N GLU A 238 5.31 -10.46 -16.69
CA GLU A 238 6.37 -11.30 -16.16
C GLU A 238 6.73 -10.94 -14.72
N ALA A 239 6.90 -9.65 -14.41
CA ALA A 239 7.16 -9.19 -13.05
C ALA A 239 5.99 -9.49 -12.11
N ALA A 240 4.76 -9.24 -12.56
CA ALA A 240 3.54 -9.54 -11.82
C ALA A 240 3.44 -11.02 -11.47
N ARG A 241 3.71 -11.94 -12.41
CA ARG A 241 3.74 -13.39 -12.12
C ARG A 241 4.78 -13.77 -11.08
N ARG A 242 5.97 -13.16 -11.11
CA ARG A 242 7.01 -13.44 -10.12
C ARG A 242 6.59 -12.97 -8.74
N ILE A 243 6.19 -11.71 -8.60
CA ILE A 243 5.86 -11.14 -7.30
C ILE A 243 4.63 -11.79 -6.69
N THR A 244 3.56 -12.08 -7.46
CA THR A 244 2.31 -12.62 -6.90
C THR A 244 2.42 -14.05 -6.40
N LYS A 245 3.53 -14.75 -6.65
CA LYS A 245 3.83 -16.05 -6.03
C LYS A 245 4.49 -15.90 -4.66
N VAL A 246 5.02 -14.71 -4.36
CA VAL A 246 5.74 -14.40 -3.11
C VAL A 246 4.90 -13.47 -2.23
N LYS A 247 4.31 -12.42 -2.81
CA LYS A 247 3.58 -11.35 -2.13
C LYS A 247 2.34 -10.94 -2.91
N PRO A 248 1.20 -10.71 -2.23
CA PRO A 248 0.00 -10.19 -2.88
C PRO A 248 0.26 -8.81 -3.51
N VAL A 249 -0.27 -8.64 -4.73
CA VAL A 249 -0.29 -7.36 -5.44
C VAL A 249 -1.73 -6.95 -5.67
N ILE A 250 -2.08 -5.74 -5.25
CA ILE A 250 -3.41 -5.16 -5.43
C ILE A 250 -3.31 -3.98 -6.39
N ALA A 251 -4.15 -3.94 -7.42
CA ALA A 251 -4.13 -2.87 -8.41
C ALA A 251 -5.48 -2.15 -8.49
N LEU A 252 -5.46 -0.83 -8.31
CA LEU A 252 -6.56 0.07 -8.68
C LEU A 252 -6.28 0.65 -10.07
N LYS A 253 -6.98 0.13 -11.07
CA LYS A 253 -6.90 0.63 -12.45
C LYS A 253 -7.85 1.80 -12.64
N SER A 254 -7.34 2.98 -12.97
CA SER A 254 -8.16 4.14 -13.36
C SER A 254 -8.54 4.08 -14.85
N GLY A 255 -9.44 4.94 -15.32
CA GLY A 255 -9.82 4.97 -16.74
C GLY A 255 -10.54 3.72 -17.25
N ARG A 256 -11.40 3.12 -16.41
CA ARG A 256 -12.08 1.83 -16.65
C ARG A 256 -13.21 1.91 -17.67
N THR A 257 -13.80 3.09 -17.83
CA THR A 257 -14.90 3.39 -18.75
C THR A 257 -14.40 4.25 -19.91
N GLU A 258 -15.18 4.38 -20.98
CA GLU A 258 -14.83 5.28 -22.09
C GLU A 258 -14.54 6.72 -21.62
N TYR A 259 -15.40 7.26 -20.75
CA TYR A 259 -15.22 8.59 -20.17
C TYR A 259 -13.93 8.68 -19.33
N GLY A 260 -13.68 7.69 -18.47
CA GLY A 260 -12.47 7.67 -17.65
C GLY A 260 -11.20 7.49 -18.50
N ALA A 261 -11.25 6.62 -19.50
CA ALA A 261 -10.14 6.35 -20.42
C ALA A 261 -9.76 7.61 -21.20
N LYS A 262 -10.77 8.37 -21.68
CA LYS A 262 -10.56 9.66 -22.33
C LYS A 262 -9.91 10.68 -21.39
N ALA A 263 -10.41 10.79 -20.15
CA ALA A 263 -9.83 11.69 -19.15
C ALA A 263 -8.37 11.33 -18.82
N ALA A 264 -8.08 10.04 -18.58
CA ALA A 264 -6.72 9.56 -18.32
C ALA A 264 -5.78 9.79 -19.52
N SER A 265 -6.29 9.64 -20.75
CA SER A 265 -5.49 9.87 -21.96
C SER A 265 -5.12 11.34 -22.13
N SER A 266 -6.06 12.26 -21.85
CA SER A 266 -5.79 13.70 -21.86
C SER A 266 -4.85 14.15 -20.73
N HIS A 267 -4.88 13.46 -19.58
CA HIS A 267 -4.03 13.76 -18.44
C HIS A 267 -2.57 13.29 -18.63
N THR A 268 -2.37 12.12 -19.22
CA THR A 268 -1.03 11.50 -19.37
C THR A 268 -0.40 11.69 -20.75
N GLY A 269 -1.15 12.16 -21.73
CA GLY A 269 -0.71 12.23 -23.13
C GLY A 269 -0.51 10.85 -23.79
N SER A 270 -1.02 9.77 -23.19
CA SER A 270 -0.91 8.39 -23.69
C SER A 270 -2.28 7.75 -23.90
N LEU A 271 -2.40 6.81 -24.85
CA LEU A 271 -3.67 6.12 -25.08
C LEU A 271 -3.98 5.17 -23.91
N ALA A 272 -5.12 5.36 -23.25
CA ALA A 272 -5.59 4.43 -22.24
C ALA A 272 -5.87 3.05 -22.87
N GLY A 273 -5.19 2.02 -22.38
CA GLY A 273 -5.42 0.64 -22.82
C GLY A 273 -6.81 0.13 -22.42
N ALA A 274 -7.35 -0.81 -23.19
CA ALA A 274 -8.68 -1.38 -22.95
C ALA A 274 -8.77 -2.07 -21.58
N ASP A 275 -9.77 -1.71 -20.79
CA ASP A 275 -9.94 -2.21 -19.42
C ASP A 275 -10.12 -3.73 -19.34
N THR A 276 -10.74 -4.32 -20.36
CA THR A 276 -10.92 -5.78 -20.50
C THR A 276 -9.59 -6.53 -20.61
N ILE A 277 -8.57 -5.91 -21.20
CA ILE A 277 -7.22 -6.50 -21.29
C ILE A 277 -6.56 -6.47 -19.91
N TYR A 278 -6.68 -5.38 -19.16
CA TYR A 278 -6.17 -5.32 -17.78
C TYR A 278 -6.84 -6.36 -16.89
N ASP A 279 -8.15 -6.58 -17.03
CA ASP A 279 -8.86 -7.61 -16.28
C ASP A 279 -8.33 -9.01 -16.56
N ALA A 280 -8.10 -9.34 -17.84
CA ALA A 280 -7.52 -10.62 -18.25
C ALA A 280 -6.08 -10.79 -17.74
N VAL A 281 -5.26 -9.74 -17.87
CA VAL A 281 -3.88 -9.74 -17.37
C VAL A 281 -3.85 -9.98 -15.86
N PHE A 282 -4.62 -9.22 -15.08
CA PHE A 282 -4.65 -9.38 -13.62
C PHE A 282 -5.09 -10.78 -13.20
N LYS A 283 -6.09 -11.36 -13.88
CA LYS A 283 -6.51 -12.76 -13.64
C LYS A 283 -5.41 -13.78 -13.95
N GLN A 284 -4.62 -13.55 -15.00
CA GLN A 284 -3.54 -14.45 -15.41
C GLN A 284 -2.26 -14.31 -14.58
N THR A 285 -2.07 -13.15 -13.93
CA THR A 285 -0.86 -12.86 -13.16
C THR A 285 -1.09 -12.90 -11.67
N GLY A 286 -2.31 -13.13 -11.20
CA GLY A 286 -2.64 -13.15 -9.77
C GLY A 286 -2.74 -11.78 -9.11
N VAL A 287 -2.69 -10.71 -9.88
CA VAL A 287 -2.92 -9.35 -9.37
C VAL A 287 -4.39 -9.21 -8.99
N ILE A 288 -4.64 -8.75 -7.77
CA ILE A 288 -6.00 -8.56 -7.25
C ILE A 288 -6.48 -7.18 -7.65
N ARG A 289 -7.57 -7.13 -8.42
CA ARG A 289 -8.15 -5.87 -8.84
C ARG A 289 -8.97 -5.24 -7.72
N ALA A 290 -8.61 -4.02 -7.31
CA ALA A 290 -9.45 -3.15 -6.49
C ALA A 290 -10.44 -2.37 -7.36
N GLU A 291 -11.58 -2.00 -6.77
CA GLU A 291 -12.65 -1.27 -7.49
C GLU A 291 -12.60 0.23 -7.24
N ASP A 292 -12.16 0.60 -6.05
CA ASP A 292 -12.02 1.95 -5.52
C ASP A 292 -10.86 1.94 -4.50
N PHE A 293 -10.49 3.12 -3.98
CA PHE A 293 -9.34 3.24 -3.08
C PHE A 293 -9.60 2.63 -1.71
N GLU A 294 -10.84 2.71 -1.21
CA GLU A 294 -11.22 2.12 0.08
C GLU A 294 -11.08 0.59 0.02
N HIS A 295 -11.55 -0.03 -1.06
CA HIS A 295 -11.36 -1.44 -1.34
C HIS A 295 -9.88 -1.82 -1.47
N MET A 296 -9.06 -0.99 -2.10
CA MET A 296 -7.61 -1.25 -2.22
C MET A 296 -6.95 -1.33 -0.85
N PHE A 297 -7.23 -0.36 0.04
CA PHE A 297 -6.67 -0.34 1.39
C PHE A 297 -7.29 -1.38 2.31
N ASP A 298 -8.57 -1.72 2.14
CA ASP A 298 -9.21 -2.83 2.85
C ASP A 298 -8.51 -4.17 2.58
N LEU A 299 -8.20 -4.43 1.31
CA LEU A 299 -7.43 -5.59 0.91
C LEU A 299 -6.00 -5.53 1.45
N ALA A 300 -5.33 -4.37 1.30
CA ALA A 300 -3.96 -4.21 1.75
C ALA A 300 -3.81 -4.48 3.25
N LYS A 301 -4.74 -3.96 4.06
CA LYS A 301 -4.82 -4.22 5.50
C LYS A 301 -5.02 -5.70 5.83
N ALA A 302 -5.90 -6.40 5.11
CA ALA A 302 -6.10 -7.85 5.30
C ALA A 302 -4.79 -8.62 5.04
N PHE A 303 -4.18 -8.40 3.87
CA PHE A 303 -2.94 -9.08 3.48
C PHE A 303 -1.75 -8.71 4.36
N ALA A 304 -1.68 -7.47 4.83
CA ALA A 304 -0.67 -7.02 5.77
C ALA A 304 -0.74 -7.78 7.10
N ALA A 305 -1.95 -7.89 7.67
CA ALA A 305 -2.18 -8.55 8.97
C ALA A 305 -2.16 -10.08 8.88
N LEU A 306 -2.56 -10.66 7.74
CA LEU A 306 -2.80 -12.09 7.55
C LEU A 306 -1.78 -12.73 6.58
N LYS A 307 -0.56 -12.19 6.49
CA LYS A 307 0.45 -12.57 5.48
C LYS A 307 0.69 -14.08 5.37
N ASP A 308 0.64 -14.79 6.49
CA ASP A 308 0.90 -16.24 6.60
C ASP A 308 -0.39 -17.08 6.67
N LYS A 309 -1.57 -16.46 6.50
CA LYS A 309 -2.88 -17.05 6.78
C LYS A 309 -3.83 -16.86 5.62
N LEU A 310 -3.76 -17.82 4.69
CA LEU A 310 -4.66 -17.89 3.55
C LEU A 310 -5.74 -18.95 3.75
N PRO A 311 -6.99 -18.68 3.35
CA PRO A 311 -8.06 -19.65 3.48
C PRO A 311 -7.86 -20.83 2.53
N LYS A 312 -8.12 -22.04 3.04
CA LYS A 312 -7.99 -23.29 2.27
C LYS A 312 -9.11 -23.48 1.24
N GLY A 313 -10.22 -22.76 1.41
CA GLY A 313 -11.37 -22.76 0.52
C GLY A 313 -12.13 -21.43 0.61
N ASN A 314 -13.42 -21.43 0.28
CA ASN A 314 -14.25 -20.24 0.23
C ASN A 314 -15.49 -20.30 1.13
N ARG A 315 -15.50 -21.20 2.13
CA ARG A 315 -16.58 -21.36 3.11
C ARG A 315 -16.34 -20.49 4.33
N ILE A 316 -17.26 -19.56 4.59
CA ILE A 316 -17.14 -18.53 5.61
C ILE A 316 -18.02 -18.88 6.80
N GLY A 317 -17.42 -18.88 7.99
CA GLY A 317 -18.14 -18.87 9.25
C GLY A 317 -18.36 -17.44 9.73
N ILE A 318 -19.58 -17.10 10.14
CA ILE A 318 -19.92 -15.80 10.71
C ILE A 318 -20.32 -15.98 12.19
N ILE A 319 -19.71 -15.17 13.05
CA ILE A 319 -20.07 -15.03 14.47
C ILE A 319 -20.53 -13.58 14.68
N THR A 320 -21.63 -13.36 15.39
CA THR A 320 -22.21 -12.03 15.62
C THR A 320 -22.96 -11.96 16.95
N ASP A 321 -23.02 -10.80 17.58
CA ASP A 321 -23.93 -10.48 18.71
C ASP A 321 -25.18 -9.69 18.27
N GLY A 322 -25.29 -9.40 16.98
CA GLY A 322 -26.45 -8.75 16.38
C GLY A 322 -26.89 -9.46 15.09
N GLY A 323 -28.04 -10.12 15.12
CA GLY A 323 -28.60 -10.84 13.98
C GLY A 323 -28.72 -10.01 12.70
N GLY A 324 -29.05 -8.72 12.80
CA GLY A 324 -29.12 -7.82 11.63
C GLY A 324 -27.80 -7.68 10.88
N ALA A 325 -26.68 -7.55 11.61
CA ALA A 325 -25.35 -7.51 11.01
C ALA A 325 -24.95 -8.88 10.43
N GLY A 326 -25.40 -9.99 11.06
CA GLY A 326 -25.23 -11.34 10.54
C GLY A 326 -25.95 -11.58 9.20
N VAL A 327 -27.15 -11.02 9.03
CA VAL A 327 -27.88 -11.05 7.75
C VAL A 327 -27.10 -10.27 6.67
N MET A 328 -26.67 -9.04 6.97
CA MET A 328 -25.87 -8.23 6.03
C MET A 328 -24.57 -8.94 5.61
N ALA A 329 -23.90 -9.60 6.57
CA ALA A 329 -22.71 -10.41 6.30
C ALA A 329 -23.03 -11.60 5.38
N SER A 330 -24.14 -12.30 5.62
CA SER A 330 -24.57 -13.46 4.82
C SER A 330 -24.89 -13.06 3.38
N ASP A 331 -25.58 -11.93 3.18
CA ASP A 331 -25.85 -11.38 1.84
C ASP A 331 -24.53 -11.00 1.14
N ALA A 332 -23.59 -10.41 1.87
CA ALA A 332 -22.27 -10.07 1.33
C ALA A 332 -21.47 -11.32 0.92
N VAL A 333 -21.56 -12.42 1.67
CA VAL A 333 -20.89 -13.70 1.33
C VAL A 333 -21.36 -14.16 -0.05
N ALA A 334 -22.67 -14.19 -0.30
CA ALA A 334 -23.21 -14.54 -1.59
C ALA A 334 -22.81 -13.54 -2.68
N LYS A 335 -22.92 -12.23 -2.42
CA LYS A 335 -22.58 -11.15 -3.36
C LYS A 335 -21.14 -11.23 -3.88
N PHE A 336 -20.19 -11.61 -3.02
CA PHE A 336 -18.78 -11.71 -3.37
C PHE A 336 -18.34 -13.11 -3.81
N GLY A 337 -19.28 -14.02 -4.07
CA GLY A 337 -19.02 -15.35 -4.63
C GLY A 337 -18.42 -16.34 -3.62
N LEU A 338 -18.56 -16.05 -2.33
CA LEU A 338 -18.19 -16.94 -1.23
C LEU A 338 -19.37 -17.84 -0.85
N LYS A 339 -19.14 -18.81 0.02
CA LYS A 339 -20.17 -19.73 0.52
C LYS A 339 -20.29 -19.62 2.03
N MET A 340 -21.50 -19.73 2.55
CA MET A 340 -21.69 -19.96 3.98
C MET A 340 -21.19 -21.37 4.32
N ALA A 341 -20.40 -21.49 5.38
CA ALA A 341 -19.98 -22.79 5.90
C ALA A 341 -21.17 -23.56 6.51
N GLU A 342 -21.29 -24.84 6.20
CA GLU A 342 -22.18 -25.75 6.90
C GLU A 342 -21.41 -26.39 8.07
N LEU A 343 -21.72 -25.96 9.29
CA LEU A 343 -21.02 -26.44 10.48
C LEU A 343 -21.19 -27.95 10.65
N SER A 344 -20.12 -28.62 11.07
CA SER A 344 -20.14 -30.04 11.38
C SER A 344 -21.05 -30.34 12.58
N GLU A 345 -21.56 -31.56 12.66
CA GLU A 345 -22.38 -32.01 13.79
C GLU A 345 -21.66 -31.87 15.13
N GLU A 346 -20.35 -32.09 15.15
CA GLU A 346 -19.49 -31.93 16.33
C GLU A 346 -19.46 -30.48 16.81
N THR A 347 -19.23 -29.52 15.92
CA THR A 347 -19.27 -28.09 16.25
C THR A 347 -20.66 -27.67 16.70
N LEU A 348 -21.72 -28.08 15.99
CA LEU A 348 -23.09 -27.77 16.38
C LEU A 348 -23.42 -28.28 17.78
N LYS A 349 -22.95 -29.48 18.12
CA LYS A 349 -23.12 -30.07 19.46
C LYS A 349 -22.35 -29.27 20.51
N PHE A 350 -21.06 -29.00 20.26
CA PHE A 350 -20.21 -28.22 21.16
C PHE A 350 -20.81 -26.84 21.48
N LEU A 351 -21.29 -26.12 20.46
CA LEU A 351 -21.91 -24.81 20.64
C LEU A 351 -23.21 -24.92 21.46
N LYS A 352 -24.09 -25.87 21.13
CA LYS A 352 -25.37 -26.06 21.87
C LYS A 352 -25.18 -26.43 23.34
N GLU A 353 -24.14 -27.20 23.67
CA GLU A 353 -23.85 -27.60 25.05
C GLU A 353 -23.30 -26.45 25.90
N ASN A 354 -22.64 -25.46 25.28
CA ASN A 354 -21.99 -24.35 25.98
C ASN A 354 -22.73 -23.02 25.86
N PHE A 355 -23.76 -22.93 25.01
CA PHE A 355 -24.57 -21.72 24.84
C PHE A 355 -25.84 -21.73 25.67
N PRO A 356 -26.35 -20.54 26.05
CA PRO A 356 -27.67 -20.45 26.62
C PRO A 356 -28.75 -20.83 25.58
N PRO A 357 -29.94 -21.31 26.00
CA PRO A 357 -30.96 -21.82 25.08
C PRO A 357 -31.48 -20.84 24.01
N HIS A 358 -31.28 -19.54 24.21
CA HIS A 358 -31.76 -18.48 23.32
C HIS A 358 -30.71 -18.02 22.29
N ALA A 359 -29.46 -18.49 22.39
CA ALA A 359 -28.43 -18.21 21.40
C ALA A 359 -28.53 -19.18 20.20
N VAL A 360 -28.05 -18.75 19.04
CA VAL A 360 -28.15 -19.51 17.79
C VAL A 360 -26.81 -20.19 17.50
N ALA A 361 -26.75 -21.51 17.66
CA ALA A 361 -25.56 -22.32 17.40
C ALA A 361 -25.31 -22.63 15.90
N GLY A 362 -25.86 -21.85 14.97
CA GLY A 362 -25.81 -22.07 13.51
C GLY A 362 -24.72 -21.29 12.80
N ASN A 363 -24.84 -21.11 11.48
CA ASN A 363 -24.02 -20.15 10.73
C ASN A 363 -24.94 -19.21 9.93
N PRO A 364 -25.10 -17.94 10.34
CA PRO A 364 -24.35 -17.26 11.41
C PRO A 364 -24.60 -17.83 12.82
N THR A 365 -23.55 -17.84 13.65
CA THR A 365 -23.69 -18.05 15.09
C THR A 365 -24.03 -16.70 15.73
N ASP A 366 -25.21 -16.60 16.33
CA ASP A 366 -25.66 -15.39 17.05
C ASP A 366 -25.48 -15.61 18.56
N VAL A 367 -24.47 -14.95 19.14
CA VAL A 367 -24.14 -14.99 20.58
C VAL A 367 -25.02 -14.06 21.42
N VAL A 368 -25.94 -13.35 20.75
CA VAL A 368 -27.02 -12.48 21.23
C VAL A 368 -26.57 -11.17 21.92
N GLY A 369 -27.49 -10.22 22.01
CA GLY A 369 -27.22 -8.84 22.44
C GLY A 369 -26.95 -8.63 23.94
N ASP A 370 -26.91 -9.70 24.74
CA ASP A 370 -26.43 -9.71 26.13
C ASP A 370 -25.14 -10.54 26.28
N THR A 371 -24.40 -10.78 25.19
CA THR A 371 -23.18 -11.59 25.22
C THR A 371 -22.09 -11.03 26.14
N ASP A 372 -21.31 -11.93 26.74
CA ASP A 372 -20.01 -11.65 27.34
C ASP A 372 -18.88 -12.06 26.37
N ALA A 373 -17.63 -11.90 26.79
CA ALA A 373 -16.48 -12.31 25.96
C ALA A 373 -16.32 -13.83 25.88
N GLU A 374 -16.87 -14.59 26.84
CA GLU A 374 -16.73 -16.04 26.91
C GLU A 374 -17.58 -16.74 25.85
N ARG A 375 -18.81 -16.26 25.58
CA ARG A 375 -19.63 -16.79 24.47
C ARG A 375 -18.94 -16.61 23.12
N TYR A 376 -18.26 -15.48 22.89
CA TYR A 376 -17.41 -15.30 21.72
C TYR A 376 -16.25 -16.29 21.69
N ARG A 377 -15.56 -16.49 22.82
CA ARG A 377 -14.46 -17.47 22.93
C ARG A 377 -14.90 -18.86 22.47
N ILE A 378 -16.06 -19.31 22.96
CA ILE A 378 -16.69 -20.60 22.61
C ILE A 378 -17.03 -20.65 21.12
N ALA A 379 -17.66 -19.60 20.56
CA ALA A 379 -17.99 -19.54 19.14
C ALA A 379 -16.74 -19.63 18.25
N ILE A 380 -15.71 -18.84 18.57
CA ILE A 380 -14.45 -18.80 17.82
C ILE A 380 -13.74 -20.15 17.92
N GLU A 381 -13.71 -20.78 19.10
CA GLU A 381 -13.14 -22.11 19.29
C GLU A 381 -13.79 -23.16 18.39
N GLY A 382 -15.13 -23.19 18.36
CA GLY A 382 -15.87 -24.09 17.47
C GLY A 382 -15.51 -23.89 16.01
N PHE A 383 -15.47 -22.64 15.54
CA PHE A 383 -15.25 -22.31 14.13
C PHE A 383 -13.80 -22.54 13.69
N VAL A 384 -12.83 -22.26 14.58
CA VAL A 384 -11.40 -22.52 14.32
C VAL A 384 -11.15 -24.03 14.19
N ASN A 385 -11.86 -24.87 14.94
CA ASN A 385 -11.72 -26.33 14.86
C ASN A 385 -12.60 -26.99 13.79
N ASP A 386 -13.64 -26.32 13.28
CA ASP A 386 -14.58 -26.92 12.33
C ASP A 386 -13.97 -27.17 10.93
N PRO A 387 -13.91 -28.41 10.41
CA PRO A 387 -13.28 -28.70 9.12
C PRO A 387 -14.03 -28.09 7.92
N ASN A 388 -15.25 -27.60 8.10
CA ASN A 388 -16.07 -26.97 7.08
C ASN A 388 -15.93 -25.45 6.99
N VAL A 389 -15.18 -24.83 7.90
CA VAL A 389 -14.91 -23.40 7.91
C VAL A 389 -13.52 -23.13 7.36
N ASP A 390 -13.41 -22.28 6.32
CA ASP A 390 -12.14 -21.93 5.69
C ASP A 390 -11.63 -20.54 6.12
N ALA A 391 -12.54 -19.65 6.50
CA ALA A 391 -12.26 -18.32 7.08
C ALA A 391 -13.41 -17.88 8.00
N ILE A 392 -13.10 -16.98 8.94
CA ILE A 392 -14.05 -16.55 9.97
C ILE A 392 -14.23 -15.03 9.93
N LEU A 393 -15.49 -14.60 9.91
CA LEU A 393 -15.89 -13.21 10.15
C LEU A 393 -16.47 -13.11 11.57
N VAL A 394 -15.88 -12.28 12.43
CA VAL A 394 -16.42 -12.01 13.77
C VAL A 394 -16.93 -10.58 13.83
N ILE A 395 -18.24 -10.42 13.96
CA ILE A 395 -18.88 -9.13 14.15
C ILE A 395 -18.98 -8.89 15.65
N VAL A 396 -18.41 -7.77 16.11
CA VAL A 396 -18.42 -7.35 17.52
C VAL A 396 -19.09 -6.00 17.64
N LEU A 397 -20.29 -5.98 18.22
CA LEU A 397 -20.98 -4.75 18.61
C LEU A 397 -20.59 -4.40 20.05
N PHE A 398 -19.51 -3.61 20.19
CA PHE A 398 -18.96 -3.16 21.49
C PHE A 398 -19.93 -2.41 22.42
N GLN A 399 -21.17 -2.18 21.99
CA GLN A 399 -22.23 -1.53 22.77
C GLN A 399 -22.95 -2.49 23.72
N VAL A 400 -22.78 -3.81 23.56
CA VAL A 400 -23.42 -4.85 24.36
C VAL A 400 -22.99 -4.74 25.84
N PRO A 401 -23.94 -4.74 26.81
CA PRO A 401 -23.66 -4.37 28.20
C PRO A 401 -22.78 -5.37 28.99
N LEU A 402 -22.81 -6.66 28.67
CA LEU A 402 -22.02 -7.68 29.38
C LEU A 402 -20.67 -7.95 28.71
N LEU A 403 -20.37 -7.31 27.57
CA LEU A 403 -19.15 -7.54 26.84
C LEU A 403 -17.96 -6.90 27.54
N GLU A 404 -16.99 -7.72 27.92
CA GLU A 404 -15.72 -7.29 28.50
C GLU A 404 -14.76 -6.91 27.35
N GLU A 405 -14.68 -5.61 26.98
CA GLU A 405 -14.05 -5.20 25.71
C GLU A 405 -12.56 -5.59 25.59
N GLU A 406 -11.78 -5.44 26.65
CA GLU A 406 -10.37 -5.85 26.65
C GLU A 406 -10.20 -7.36 26.46
N LYS A 407 -11.09 -8.15 27.07
CA LYS A 407 -11.04 -9.62 27.04
C LYS A 407 -11.41 -10.17 25.67
N ILE A 408 -12.44 -9.63 25.00
CA ILE A 408 -12.76 -10.05 23.62
C ILE A 408 -11.65 -9.68 22.64
N ILE A 409 -11.00 -8.53 22.84
CA ILE A 409 -9.82 -8.14 22.05
C ILE A 409 -8.69 -9.16 22.23
N ASP A 410 -8.39 -9.55 23.46
CA ASP A 410 -7.36 -10.56 23.75
C ASP A 410 -7.70 -11.92 23.17
N ILE A 411 -8.95 -12.37 23.29
CA ILE A 411 -9.44 -13.63 22.71
C ILE A 411 -9.25 -13.63 21.20
N LEU A 412 -9.70 -12.58 20.49
CA LEU A 412 -9.55 -12.49 19.04
C LEU A 412 -8.09 -12.49 18.62
N ALA A 413 -7.24 -11.73 19.31
CA ALA A 413 -5.80 -11.69 19.03
C ALA A 413 -5.12 -13.06 19.28
N GLU A 414 -5.52 -13.76 20.34
CA GLU A 414 -5.02 -15.08 20.69
C GLU A 414 -5.40 -16.12 19.62
N TYR A 415 -6.67 -16.20 19.25
CA TYR A 415 -7.14 -17.13 18.22
C TYR A 415 -6.60 -16.76 16.85
N GLN A 416 -6.48 -15.47 16.53
CA GLN A 416 -5.84 -15.02 15.30
C GLN A 416 -4.37 -15.44 15.25
N LYS A 417 -3.67 -15.64 16.37
CA LYS A 417 -2.31 -16.22 16.37
C LYS A 417 -2.34 -17.75 16.26
N LYS A 418 -3.21 -18.43 17.02
CA LYS A 418 -3.29 -19.91 17.10
C LYS A 418 -3.89 -20.59 15.87
N SER A 419 -4.84 -19.94 15.20
CA SER A 419 -5.61 -20.50 14.07
C SER A 419 -4.82 -20.43 12.75
N ASP A 420 -4.87 -21.49 11.94
CA ASP A 420 -4.43 -21.43 10.54
C ASP A 420 -5.44 -20.73 9.63
N LYS A 421 -6.70 -20.59 10.08
CA LYS A 421 -7.76 -19.91 9.35
C LYS A 421 -7.71 -18.41 9.63
N PRO A 422 -7.83 -17.56 8.61
CA PRO A 422 -7.88 -16.12 8.83
C PRO A 422 -9.16 -15.71 9.56
N ILE A 423 -9.01 -14.86 10.57
CA ILE A 423 -10.11 -14.19 11.27
C ILE A 423 -10.10 -12.72 10.85
N VAL A 424 -11.24 -12.24 10.37
CA VAL A 424 -11.52 -10.84 10.09
C VAL A 424 -12.59 -10.37 11.06
N ALA A 425 -12.38 -9.21 11.68
CA ALA A 425 -13.34 -8.62 12.59
C ALA A 425 -14.16 -7.50 11.92
N VAL A 426 -15.38 -7.30 12.41
CA VAL A 426 -16.23 -6.16 12.05
C VAL A 426 -16.64 -5.45 13.32
N ALA A 427 -16.38 -4.16 13.41
CA ALA A 427 -16.74 -3.33 14.56
C ALA A 427 -17.58 -2.14 14.09
N MET A 428 -18.90 -2.25 14.25
CA MET A 428 -19.84 -1.24 13.78
C MET A 428 -20.14 -0.23 14.90
N GLY A 429 -19.92 1.06 14.65
CA GLY A 429 -20.24 2.10 15.63
C GLY A 429 -19.49 3.41 15.43
N GLY A 430 -19.44 4.20 16.50
CA GLY A 430 -18.79 5.52 16.52
C GLY A 430 -17.44 5.50 17.24
N LYS A 431 -17.06 6.63 17.85
CA LYS A 431 -15.73 6.84 18.45
C LYS A 431 -15.28 5.77 19.45
N LYS A 432 -16.17 5.26 20.31
CA LYS A 432 -15.81 4.22 21.30
C LYS A 432 -15.50 2.88 20.62
N THR A 433 -16.28 2.53 19.60
CA THR A 433 -16.03 1.35 18.76
C THR A 433 -14.71 1.48 18.00
N ASP A 434 -14.44 2.64 17.40
CA ASP A 434 -13.19 2.91 16.67
C ASP A 434 -11.96 2.77 17.57
N TYR A 435 -12.04 3.23 18.82
CA TYR A 435 -10.97 3.05 19.81
C TYR A 435 -10.62 1.57 20.02
N TYR A 436 -11.62 0.70 20.25
CA TYR A 436 -11.38 -0.73 20.44
C TYR A 436 -10.95 -1.44 19.15
N ALA A 437 -11.48 -1.02 17.99
CA ALA A 437 -11.07 -1.53 16.69
C ALA A 437 -9.57 -1.31 16.45
N ARG A 438 -9.04 -0.11 16.78
CA ARG A 438 -7.61 0.20 16.64
C ARG A 438 -6.74 -0.69 17.52
N ILE A 439 -7.12 -0.92 18.78
CA ILE A 439 -6.38 -1.82 19.68
C ILE A 439 -6.34 -3.25 19.13
N LEU A 440 -7.46 -3.70 18.55
CA LEU A 440 -7.57 -5.02 17.94
C LEU A 440 -6.69 -5.14 16.68
N GLU A 441 -6.59 -4.07 15.88
CA GLU A 441 -5.69 -3.98 14.72
C GLU A 441 -4.22 -3.99 15.12
N GLU A 442 -3.84 -3.25 16.16
CA GLU A 442 -2.49 -3.26 16.74
C GLU A 442 -2.08 -4.66 17.22
N LYS A 443 -3.04 -5.50 17.61
CA LYS A 443 -2.82 -6.90 17.99
C LYS A 443 -2.85 -7.89 16.82
N GLY A 444 -2.99 -7.41 15.59
CA GLY A 444 -2.85 -8.20 14.36
C GLY A 444 -4.15 -8.79 13.82
N VAL A 445 -5.32 -8.30 14.25
CA VAL A 445 -6.62 -8.70 13.70
C VAL A 445 -7.14 -7.57 12.80
N PRO A 446 -7.34 -7.78 11.49
CA PRO A 446 -7.88 -6.73 10.63
C PRO A 446 -9.37 -6.49 10.94
N VAL A 447 -9.72 -5.23 11.24
CA VAL A 447 -11.09 -4.82 11.60
C VAL A 447 -11.72 -3.95 10.51
N TYR A 448 -13.01 -4.12 10.24
CA TYR A 448 -13.75 -3.33 9.26
C TYR A 448 -14.99 -2.68 9.87
N PRO A 449 -15.42 -1.50 9.39
CA PRO A 449 -16.56 -0.81 9.97
C PRO A 449 -17.91 -1.39 9.54
N THR A 450 -17.95 -2.22 8.50
CA THR A 450 -19.20 -2.86 8.02
C THR A 450 -18.99 -4.34 7.65
N PRO A 451 -20.05 -5.16 7.74
CA PRO A 451 -20.01 -6.56 7.32
C PRO A 451 -19.54 -6.75 5.87
N GLU A 452 -20.02 -5.94 4.94
CA GLU A 452 -19.70 -6.05 3.53
C GLU A 452 -18.21 -5.84 3.28
N ARG A 453 -17.58 -4.88 3.97
CA ARG A 453 -16.14 -4.62 3.85
C ARG A 453 -15.32 -5.78 4.40
N GLY A 454 -15.69 -6.32 5.55
CA GLY A 454 -15.02 -7.49 6.13
C GLY A 454 -15.12 -8.73 5.23
N VAL A 455 -16.31 -9.00 4.66
CA VAL A 455 -16.48 -10.11 3.72
C VAL A 455 -15.75 -9.87 2.40
N ARG A 456 -15.72 -8.63 1.91
CA ARG A 456 -14.98 -8.26 0.69
C ARG A 456 -13.48 -8.48 0.85
N ALA A 457 -12.93 -8.19 2.03
CA ALA A 457 -11.55 -8.50 2.37
C ALA A 457 -11.28 -10.01 2.36
N LEU A 458 -12.15 -10.82 2.98
CA LEU A 458 -12.08 -12.28 2.91
C LEU A 458 -12.13 -12.80 1.46
N ALA A 459 -12.98 -12.21 0.61
CA ALA A 459 -13.05 -12.57 -0.81
C ALA A 459 -11.73 -12.31 -1.55
N GLY A 460 -11.00 -11.25 -1.18
CA GLY A 460 -9.65 -10.99 -1.67
C GLY A 460 -8.65 -12.09 -1.30
N LEU A 461 -8.63 -12.48 -0.03
CA LEU A 461 -7.76 -13.55 0.47
C LEU A 461 -8.06 -14.88 -0.24
N VAL A 462 -9.33 -15.22 -0.43
CA VAL A 462 -9.77 -16.42 -1.15
C VAL A 462 -9.28 -16.40 -2.60
N LYS A 463 -9.50 -15.29 -3.33
CA LYS A 463 -9.05 -15.16 -4.73
C LYS A 463 -7.54 -15.34 -4.87
N TYR A 464 -6.77 -14.77 -3.96
CA TYR A 464 -5.31 -14.92 -3.96
C TYR A 464 -4.90 -16.37 -3.67
N ALA A 465 -5.51 -16.99 -2.65
CA ALA A 465 -5.26 -18.39 -2.30
C ALA A 465 -5.61 -19.34 -3.46
N GLU A 466 -6.71 -19.09 -4.17
CA GLU A 466 -7.08 -19.84 -5.38
C GLU A 466 -6.05 -19.68 -6.50
N TYR A 467 -5.53 -18.48 -6.72
CA TYR A 467 -4.47 -18.24 -7.70
C TYR A 467 -3.20 -19.03 -7.36
N LEU A 468 -2.75 -19.01 -6.11
CA LEU A 468 -1.56 -19.74 -5.68
C LEU A 468 -1.72 -21.26 -5.87
N ARG A 469 -2.93 -21.80 -5.65
CA ARG A 469 -3.23 -23.23 -5.84
C ARG A 469 -3.23 -23.68 -7.31
N ARG A 470 -3.36 -22.79 -8.29
CA ARG A 470 -3.41 -23.16 -9.72
C ARG A 470 -2.08 -23.73 -10.23
N GLY A 471 -0.96 -23.50 -9.55
CA GLY A 471 0.31 -24.16 -9.86
C GLY A 471 1.00 -23.74 -11.17
N ASP A 472 0.42 -22.83 -11.94
CA ASP A 472 0.98 -22.31 -13.20
C ASP A 472 2.23 -21.43 -13.00
#